data_AF-A0AAU3FYM5-F1
#
_entry.id   AF-A0AAU3FYM5-F1
#
_cell.length_a   1.000
_cell.length_b   1.000
_cell.length_c   1.000
_cell.angle_alpha   90.00
_cell.angle_beta   90.00
_cell.angle_gamma   90.00
#
_symmetry.space_group_name_H-M   'P 1'
#
loop_
_entity.id
_entity.type
_entity.pdbx_description
1 polymer ?
#
loop_
_entity_poly.entity_id
_entity_poly.type
_entity_poly.pdbx_seq_one_letter_code
_entity_poly.pdbx_strand_id
1 'polypeptide(L)'
;MPDYVDIHKSPAHLGISRLGTTTSDLTTLWRERSARLQQLVAASPWGRDSAGSAFEAAYKRTGGADDMVRKGDGVIDDLGGLSGKVRTAVTRTDDTDHGGAATIKSI
;
A
#
# COMPACT_ATOMS: atom_id res chain seq x y z
N MET A 1 -23.49 28.26 -8.45
CA MET A 1 -22.22 28.64 -7.81
C MET A 1 -21.28 27.46 -7.97
N PRO A 2 -20.04 27.63 -8.44
CA PRO A 2 -19.08 26.53 -8.39
C PRO A 2 -18.75 26.26 -6.92
N ASP A 3 -18.93 25.02 -6.47
CA ASP A 3 -18.44 24.57 -5.17
C ASP A 3 -16.91 24.56 -5.22
N TYR A 4 -16.29 25.49 -4.49
CA TYR A 4 -14.84 25.55 -4.31
C TYR A 4 -14.45 24.62 -3.16
N VAL A 5 -13.43 23.78 -3.36
CA VAL A 5 -12.96 22.87 -2.31
C VAL A 5 -11.74 23.50 -1.65
N ASP A 6 -11.93 24.18 -0.51
CA ASP A 6 -10.79 24.77 0.22
C ASP A 6 -9.90 23.68 0.82
N ILE A 7 -8.84 23.31 0.09
CA ILE A 7 -7.80 22.43 0.61
C ILE A 7 -6.89 23.23 1.54
N HIS A 8 -6.96 22.92 2.83
CA HIS A 8 -5.96 23.35 3.79
C HIS A 8 -4.59 22.69 3.48
N LYS A 9 -3.73 23.43 2.77
CA LYS A 9 -2.43 22.96 2.25
C LYS A 9 -1.56 22.33 3.33
N SER A 10 -1.38 23.00 4.47
CA SER A 10 -0.49 22.51 5.53
C SER A 10 -0.92 21.16 6.11
N PRO A 11 -2.20 20.96 6.53
CA PRO A 11 -2.71 19.63 6.89
C PRO A 11 -2.59 18.59 5.79
N ALA A 12 -2.89 18.94 4.53
CA ALA A 12 -2.85 18.02 3.40
C ALA A 12 -1.41 17.53 3.13
N HIS A 13 -0.43 18.42 3.10
CA HIS A 13 0.98 18.07 2.93
C HIS A 13 1.51 17.24 4.09
N LEU A 14 1.13 17.55 5.33
CA LEU A 14 1.49 16.76 6.50
C LEU A 14 0.91 15.34 6.42
N GLY A 15 -0.36 15.20 6.03
CA GLY A 15 -1.03 13.91 5.84
C GLY A 15 -0.37 13.07 4.76
N ILE A 16 -0.07 13.66 3.60
CA ILE A 16 0.64 12.99 2.49
C ILE A 16 2.03 12.52 2.94
N SER A 17 2.77 13.36 3.68
CA SER A 17 4.10 13.01 4.18
C SER A 17 4.04 11.82 5.13
N ARG A 18 3.14 11.86 6.12
CA ARG A 18 2.91 10.75 7.06
C ARG A 18 2.51 9.46 6.36
N LEU A 19 1.59 9.54 5.40
CA LEU A 19 1.18 8.40 4.59
C LEU A 19 2.36 7.81 3.82
N GLY A 20 3.23 8.65 3.24
CA GLY A 20 4.45 8.22 2.56
C GLY A 20 5.40 7.47 3.49
N THR A 21 5.69 8.02 4.67
CA THR A 21 6.53 7.35 5.68
C THR A 21 5.93 6.01 6.13
N THR A 22 4.66 6.00 6.54
CA THR A 22 3.99 4.77 6.99
C THR A 22 3.97 3.69 5.90
N THR A 23 3.76 4.07 4.65
CA THR A 23 3.78 3.12 3.53
C THR A 23 5.18 2.55 3.30
N SER A 24 6.21 3.38 3.40
CA SER A 24 7.61 2.94 3.28
C SER A 24 8.01 1.98 4.40
N ASP A 25 7.63 2.29 5.64
CA ASP A 25 7.91 1.44 6.80
C ASP A 25 7.18 0.10 6.67
N LEU A 26 5.91 0.13 6.28
CA LEU A 26 5.11 -1.06 6.04
C LEU A 26 5.70 -1.93 4.91
N THR A 27 6.14 -1.31 3.82
CA THR A 27 6.79 -2.02 2.71
C THR A 27 8.05 -2.74 3.18
N THR A 28 8.86 -2.08 4.00
CA THR A 28 10.09 -2.65 4.56
C THR A 28 9.78 -3.83 5.48
N LEU A 29 8.86 -3.63 6.43
CA LEU A 29 8.42 -4.69 7.34
C LEU A 29 7.82 -5.87 6.60
N TRP A 30 7.01 -5.63 5.58
CA TRP A 30 6.41 -6.67 4.77
C TRP A 30 7.47 -7.54 4.08
N ARG A 31 8.46 -6.91 3.43
CA ARG A 31 9.58 -7.62 2.79
C ARG A 31 10.38 -8.47 3.78
N GLU A 32 10.69 -7.93 4.95
CA GLU A 32 11.42 -8.66 5.99
C GLU A 32 10.64 -9.88 6.49
N ARG A 33 9.34 -9.72 6.75
CA ARG A 33 8.51 -10.78 7.33
C ARG A 33 8.15 -11.86 6.30
N SER A 34 7.87 -11.49 5.06
CA SER A 34 7.63 -12.43 3.96
C SER A 34 8.87 -13.27 3.66
N ALA A 35 10.05 -12.66 3.57
CA ALA A 35 11.31 -13.37 3.40
C ALA A 35 11.57 -14.34 4.57
N ARG A 36 11.33 -13.91 5.81
CA ARG A 36 11.47 -14.78 6.98
C ARG A 36 10.50 -15.96 6.96
N LEU A 37 9.25 -15.75 6.55
CA LEU A 37 8.27 -16.82 6.39
C LEU A 37 8.73 -17.83 5.34
N GLN A 38 9.19 -17.38 4.18
CA GLN A 38 9.68 -18.25 3.12
C GLN A 38 10.87 -19.09 3.58
N GLN A 39 11.81 -18.52 4.34
CA GLN A 39 12.90 -19.27 4.94
C GLN A 39 12.41 -20.37 5.90
N LEU A 40 11.43 -20.05 6.75
CA LEU A 40 10.85 -21.04 7.69
C LEU A 40 10.13 -22.16 6.95
N VAL A 41 9.40 -21.85 5.88
CA VAL A 41 8.72 -22.84 5.05
C VAL A 41 9.73 -23.72 4.30
N ALA A 42 10.79 -23.13 3.76
CA ALA A 42 11.85 -23.86 3.04
C ALA A 42 12.59 -24.87 3.95
N ALA A 43 12.70 -24.57 5.25
CA ALA A 43 13.27 -25.49 6.23
C ALA A 43 12.42 -26.76 6.45
N SER A 44 11.22 -26.84 5.87
CA SER A 44 10.31 -27.99 5.95
C SER A 44 10.07 -28.49 7.40
N PRO A 45 9.53 -27.64 8.29
CA PRO A 45 9.45 -27.90 9.73
C PRO A 45 8.41 -28.96 10.12
N TRP A 46 7.68 -29.54 9.17
CA TRP A 46 6.47 -30.31 9.41
C TRP A 46 6.71 -31.73 9.92
N GLY A 47 7.97 -32.19 10.00
CA GLY A 47 8.30 -33.59 10.29
C GLY A 47 8.19 -34.48 9.05
N ARG A 48 8.88 -35.63 9.05
CA ARG A 48 8.93 -36.58 7.91
C ARG A 48 7.97 -37.75 8.04
N ASP A 49 7.14 -37.75 9.06
CA ASP A 49 6.12 -38.78 9.26
C ASP A 49 4.89 -38.54 8.37
N SER A 50 3.92 -39.44 8.46
CA SER A 50 2.68 -39.36 7.69
C SER A 50 1.88 -38.09 8.03
N ALA A 51 1.91 -37.66 9.30
CA ALA A 51 1.23 -36.45 9.75
C ALA A 51 1.87 -35.18 9.15
N GLY A 52 3.20 -35.08 9.18
CA GLY A 52 3.95 -33.98 8.60
C GLY A 52 3.76 -33.85 7.09
N SER A 53 3.79 -34.98 6.39
CA SER A 53 3.56 -35.03 4.94
C SER A 53 2.14 -34.61 4.57
N ALA A 54 1.14 -35.05 5.35
CA ALA A 54 -0.27 -34.66 5.14
C ALA A 54 -0.48 -33.16 5.41
N PHE A 55 0.16 -32.61 6.44
CA PHE A 55 0.12 -31.18 6.73
C PHE A 55 0.77 -30.37 5.60
N GLU A 56 1.97 -30.75 5.15
CA GLU A 56 2.66 -30.05 4.06
C GLU A 56 1.81 -30.03 2.79
N ALA A 57 1.21 -31.17 2.43
CA ALA A 57 0.32 -31.26 1.27
C ALA A 57 -0.91 -30.36 1.43
N ALA A 58 -1.56 -30.37 2.61
CA ALA A 58 -2.71 -29.51 2.88
C ALA A 58 -2.36 -28.02 2.85
N TYR A 59 -1.21 -27.65 3.41
CA TYR A 59 -0.69 -26.28 3.43
C TYR A 59 -0.38 -25.77 2.02
N LYS A 60 0.26 -26.60 1.19
CA LYS A 60 0.62 -26.24 -0.20
C LYS A 60 -0.57 -26.28 -1.17
N ARG A 61 -1.63 -27.02 -0.85
CA ARG A 61 -2.82 -27.18 -1.72
C ARG A 61 -3.45 -25.86 -2.15
N THR A 62 -3.42 -24.85 -1.29
CA THR A 62 -3.97 -23.51 -1.59
C THR A 62 -2.88 -22.47 -1.87
N GLY A 63 -1.68 -22.91 -2.21
CA GLY A 63 -0.53 -22.03 -2.50
C GLY A 63 0.33 -21.65 -1.30
N GLY A 64 -0.01 -22.11 -0.09
CA GLY A 64 0.81 -21.93 1.11
C GLY A 64 1.25 -20.49 1.37
N ALA A 65 2.51 -20.31 1.79
CA ALA A 65 3.10 -18.99 1.98
C ALA A 65 3.17 -18.17 0.69
N ASP A 66 3.36 -18.81 -0.47
CA ASP A 66 3.56 -18.09 -1.73
C ASP A 66 2.31 -17.33 -2.18
N ASP A 67 1.12 -17.91 -2.00
CA ASP A 67 -0.14 -17.20 -2.27
C ASP A 67 -0.35 -16.02 -1.32
N MET A 68 -0.01 -16.20 -0.03
CA MET A 68 -0.09 -15.12 0.97
C MET A 68 0.89 -13.99 0.64
N VAL A 69 2.14 -14.32 0.29
CA VAL A 69 3.17 -13.34 -0.07
C VAL A 69 2.74 -12.56 -1.31
N ARG A 70 2.33 -13.26 -2.38
CA ARG A 70 1.87 -12.60 -3.62
C ARG A 70 0.68 -11.67 -3.39
N LYS A 71 -0.30 -12.07 -2.57
CA LYS A 71 -1.45 -11.22 -2.26
C LYS A 71 -1.06 -9.99 -1.46
N GLY A 72 -0.18 -10.15 -0.47
CA GLY A 72 0.29 -9.01 0.31
C GLY A 72 1.19 -8.07 -0.50
N ASP A 73 2.02 -8.59 -1.42
CA ASP A 73 2.78 -7.75 -2.36
C ASP A 73 1.86 -6.83 -3.16
N GLY A 74 0.73 -7.34 -3.65
CA GLY A 74 -0.28 -6.52 -4.34
C GLY A 74 -0.86 -5.40 -3.47
N VAL A 75 -1.16 -5.69 -2.20
CA VAL A 75 -1.65 -4.67 -1.25
C VAL A 75 -0.59 -3.61 -0.97
N ILE A 76 0.67 -4.01 -0.81
CA ILE A 76 1.78 -3.09 -0.57
C ILE A 76 2.03 -2.19 -1.79
N ASP A 77 1.97 -2.75 -3.00
CA ASP A 77 2.11 -1.96 -4.23
C ASP A 77 0.98 -0.94 -4.39
N ASP A 78 -0.27 -1.34 -4.10
CA ASP A 78 -1.43 -0.44 -4.11
C ASP A 78 -1.27 0.72 -3.12
N LEU A 79 -0.77 0.43 -1.92
CA LEU A 79 -0.46 1.45 -0.90
C LEU A 79 0.70 2.35 -1.34
N GLY A 80 1.75 1.78 -1.93
CA GLY A 80 2.89 2.52 -2.51
C GLY A 80 2.43 3.58 -3.50
N GLY A 81 1.49 3.23 -4.38
CA GLY A 81 0.90 4.14 -5.36
C GLY A 81 -0.07 5.18 -4.78
N LEU A 82 -0.65 4.93 -3.59
CA LEU A 82 -1.69 5.79 -3.01
C LEU A 82 -1.17 7.19 -2.68
N SER A 83 0.01 7.29 -2.07
CA SER A 83 0.59 8.59 -1.68
C SER A 83 0.80 9.53 -2.88
N GLY A 84 1.26 8.99 -4.02
CA GLY A 84 1.41 9.70 -5.27
C GLY A 84 0.07 10.14 -5.86
N LYS A 85 -0.91 9.24 -5.89
CA LYS A 85 -2.29 9.55 -6.36
C LYS A 85 -2.93 10.67 -5.55
N VAL A 86 -2.80 10.63 -4.22
CA VAL A 86 -3.32 11.67 -3.31
C VAL A 86 -2.60 12.99 -3.55
N ARG A 87 -1.27 12.99 -3.70
CA ARG A 87 -0.51 14.20 -4.02
C ARG A 87 -0.98 14.83 -5.33
N THR A 88 -1.12 14.04 -6.39
CA THR A 88 -1.62 14.51 -7.68
C THR A 88 -3.03 15.08 -7.59
N ALA A 89 -3.92 14.44 -6.82
CA ALA A 89 -5.28 14.93 -6.62
C ALA A 89 -5.30 16.28 -5.88
N VAL A 90 -4.49 16.43 -4.84
CA VAL A 90 -4.36 17.70 -4.08
C VAL A 90 -3.82 18.81 -4.98
N THR A 91 -2.75 18.56 -5.74
CA THR A 91 -2.19 19.55 -6.67
C THR A 91 -3.19 19.97 -7.75
N ARG A 92 -3.90 19.01 -8.37
CA ARG A 92 -4.91 19.34 -9.40
C ARG A 92 -6.08 20.14 -8.86
N THR A 93 -6.52 19.85 -7.64
CA THR A 93 -7.61 20.60 -7.00
C THR A 93 -7.16 22.03 -6.74
N ASP A 94 -5.96 22.22 -6.19
CA ASP A 94 -5.35 23.55 -5.97
C ASP A 94 -5.23 24.36 -7.27
N ASP A 95 -4.75 23.74 -8.35
CA ASP A 95 -4.61 24.40 -9.66
C ASP A 95 -5.98 24.80 -10.25
N THR A 96 -6.99 23.93 -10.12
CA THR A 96 -8.36 24.19 -10.63
C THR A 96 -9.01 25.33 -9.87
N ASP A 97 -8.83 25.35 -8.56
CA ASP A 97 -9.32 26.37 -7.64
C ASP A 97 -8.68 27.74 -7.91
N HIS A 98 -7.36 27.81 -8.12
CA HIS A 98 -6.67 29.05 -8.49
C HIS A 98 -7.05 29.54 -9.90
N GLY A 99 -7.24 28.63 -10.87
CA GLY A 99 -7.67 28.96 -12.23
C GLY A 99 -9.11 29.50 -12.30
N GLY A 100 -10.02 28.94 -11.50
CA GLY A 100 -11.40 29.43 -11.36
C GLY A 100 -11.47 30.82 -10.72
N ALA A 101 -10.69 31.05 -9.65
CA ALA A 101 -10.63 32.35 -8.97
C ALA A 101 -10.07 33.48 -9.88
N ALA A 102 -9.07 33.18 -10.71
CA ALA A 102 -8.52 34.14 -11.67
C ALA A 102 -9.53 34.52 -12.78
N THR A 103 -10.34 33.56 -13.23
CA THR A 103 -11.37 33.78 -14.25
C THR A 103 -12.51 34.65 -13.73
N ILE A 104 -12.94 34.46 -12.47
CA ILE A 104 -13.99 35.29 -11.84
C ILE A 104 -13.51 36.72 -11.58
N LYS A 105 -12.22 36.95 -11.29
CA LYS A 105 -11.65 38.29 -11.10
C LYS A 105 -11.46 39.09 -12.39
N SER A 106 -11.54 38.43 -13.56
CA SER A 106 -11.32 39.02 -14.88
C SER A 106 -12.63 39.40 -15.61
N ILE A 107 -13.79 39.18 -15.00
CA ILE A 107 -15.12 39.54 -15.50
C ILE A 107 -15.64 40.68 -14.63
#